data_AF-A0A8I1MQK2-F1
#
_entry.id   AF-A0A8I1MQK2-F1
#
_cell.length_a   1.000
_cell.length_b   1.000
_cell.length_c   1.000
_cell.angle_alpha   90.00
_cell.angle_beta   90.00
_cell.angle_gamma   90.00
#
_symmetry.space_group_name_H-M   'P 1'
#
loop_
_entity.id
_entity.type
_entity.pdbx_description
1 polymer ?
#
loop_
_entity_poly.entity_id
_entity_poly.type
_entity_poly.pdbx_seq_one_letter_code
_entity_poly.pdbx_strand_id
1 'polypeptide(L)'
;MKNLIRFFASRKRKSVCVAVAWCAVVACLFPACASRSQFQKGYERGASDTVKRQYWILQDIQKRETAGQSKPRLSLYRMPVEPDPSATVKTVPYEITIPIYE
;
A
#
# COMPACT_ATOMS: atom_id res chain seq x y z
N MET A 1 29.74 34.18 -46.19
CA MET A 1 28.45 33.45 -46.02
C MET A 1 28.50 32.19 -45.13
N LYS A 2 29.65 31.74 -44.61
CA LYS A 2 29.75 30.52 -43.78
C LYS A 2 29.33 30.69 -42.31
N ASN A 3 29.29 31.94 -41.80
CA ASN A 3 29.02 32.23 -40.38
C ASN A 3 27.51 32.34 -40.04
N LEU A 4 26.66 32.68 -41.00
CA LEU A 4 25.20 32.79 -40.78
C LEU A 4 24.54 31.41 -40.58
N ILE A 5 25.04 30.38 -41.28
CA ILE A 5 24.49 29.02 -41.25
C ILE A 5 24.76 28.37 -39.88
N ARG A 6 25.90 28.66 -39.25
CA ARG A 6 26.25 28.16 -37.91
C ARG A 6 25.38 28.77 -36.81
N PHE A 7 24.93 30.02 -36.99
CA PHE A 7 24.05 30.70 -36.04
C PHE A 7 22.65 30.08 -36.00
N PHE A 8 22.06 29.79 -37.17
CA PHE A 8 20.75 29.13 -37.28
C PHE A 8 20.75 27.70 -36.74
N ALA A 9 21.84 26.95 -36.94
CA ALA A 9 21.99 25.60 -36.39
C ALA A 9 22.07 25.59 -34.85
N SER A 10 22.65 26.64 -34.24
CA SER A 10 22.75 26.74 -32.77
C SER A 10 21.40 27.00 -32.09
N ARG A 11 20.50 27.74 -32.74
CA ARG A 11 19.19 28.13 -32.18
C ARG A 11 18.23 26.95 -32.11
N LYS A 12 18.25 26.06 -33.12
CA LYS A 12 17.45 24.82 -33.11
C LYS A 12 17.91 23.80 -32.06
N ARG A 13 19.21 23.73 -31.75
CA ARG A 13 19.70 22.80 -30.71
C ARG A 13 19.22 23.21 -29.31
N LYS A 14 19.21 24.50 -29.00
CA LYS A 14 18.75 25.00 -27.70
C LYS A 14 17.26 24.75 -27.46
N SER A 15 16.40 24.92 -28.46
CA SER A 15 14.96 24.66 -28.33
C SER A 15 14.64 23.17 -28.15
N VAL A 16 15.40 22.29 -28.82
CA VAL A 16 15.24 20.83 -28.67
C VAL A 16 15.64 20.39 -27.27
N CYS A 17 16.73 20.91 -26.70
CA CYS A 17 17.13 20.58 -25.34
C CYS A 17 16.11 21.03 -24.29
N VAL A 18 15.50 22.21 -24.46
CA VAL A 18 14.45 22.71 -23.53
C VAL A 18 13.18 21.86 -23.62
N ALA A 19 12.78 21.45 -24.83
CA ALA A 19 11.62 20.57 -25.00
C ALA A 19 11.84 19.18 -24.37
N VAL A 20 13.04 18.59 -24.54
CA VAL A 20 13.39 17.29 -23.94
C VAL A 20 13.44 17.39 -22.41
N ALA A 21 13.98 18.48 -21.86
CA ALA A 21 14.01 18.71 -20.42
C ALA A 21 12.61 18.87 -19.83
N TRP A 22 11.71 19.57 -20.52
CA TRP A 22 10.30 19.70 -20.10
C TRP A 22 9.55 18.37 -20.17
N CYS A 23 9.76 17.56 -21.21
CA CYS A 23 9.18 16.21 -21.30
C CYS A 23 9.68 15.28 -20.19
N ALA A 24 10.96 15.36 -19.80
CA ALA A 24 11.51 14.58 -18.71
C ALA A 24 10.91 14.97 -17.35
N VAL A 25 10.70 16.26 -17.10
CA VAL A 25 10.05 16.74 -15.86
C VAL A 25 8.59 16.30 -15.79
N VAL A 26 7.85 16.37 -16.90
CA VAL A 26 6.45 15.90 -16.94
C VAL A 26 6.36 14.38 -16.74
N ALA A 27 7.26 13.60 -17.35
CA ALA A 27 7.27 12.14 -17.18
C ALA A 27 7.64 11.70 -15.75
N CYS A 28 8.49 12.45 -15.06
CA CYS A 28 8.90 12.16 -13.68
C CYS A 28 7.87 12.58 -12.62
N LEU A 29 6.89 13.44 -12.95
CA LEU A 29 5.86 13.92 -12.01
C LEU A 29 4.56 13.09 -12.00
N PHE A 30 4.46 11.99 -12.76
CA PHE A 30 3.31 11.08 -12.75
C PHE A 30 3.55 9.70 -12.10
N PRO A 31 4.11 9.57 -10.88
CA PRO A 31 4.14 8.28 -10.21
C PRO A 31 2.83 8.07 -9.43
N ALA A 32 1.70 7.77 -10.10
CA ALA A 32 0.47 7.36 -9.37
C ALA A 32 -0.60 6.57 -10.15
N CYS A 33 -0.50 6.36 -11.46
CA CYS A 33 -1.57 5.69 -12.23
C CYS A 33 -1.42 4.16 -12.39
N ALA A 34 -0.56 3.50 -11.60
CA ALA A 34 -0.27 2.07 -11.78
C ALA A 34 -1.30 1.12 -11.13
N SER A 35 -2.24 1.59 -10.29
CA SER A 35 -3.12 0.67 -9.54
C SER A 35 -4.32 0.16 -10.36
N ARG A 36 -4.96 0.99 -11.18
CA ARG A 36 -6.24 0.63 -11.83
C ARG A 36 -6.09 -0.34 -13.01
N SER A 37 -5.01 -0.23 -13.78
CA SER A 37 -4.81 -1.01 -15.00
C SER A 37 -4.50 -2.49 -14.72
N GLN A 38 -3.89 -2.80 -13.58
CA GLN A 38 -3.59 -4.17 -13.17
C GLN A 38 -4.86 -4.94 -12.80
N PHE A 39 -5.82 -4.29 -12.13
CA PHE A 39 -7.12 -4.89 -11.84
C PHE A 39 -7.94 -5.12 -13.12
N GLN A 40 -7.93 -4.18 -14.06
CA GLN A 40 -8.62 -4.31 -15.35
C GLN A 40 -8.20 -5.60 -16.11
N LYS A 41 -6.90 -5.88 -16.17
CA LYS A 41 -6.36 -7.10 -16.83
C LYS A 41 -6.79 -8.40 -16.16
N GLY A 42 -7.00 -8.41 -14.84
CA GLY A 42 -7.49 -9.60 -14.15
C GLY A 42 -8.99 -9.84 -14.37
N TYR A 43 -9.79 -8.77 -14.54
CA TYR A 43 -11.17 -8.89 -14.99
C TYR A 43 -11.27 -9.50 -16.39
N GLU A 44 -10.42 -9.05 -17.33
CA GLU A 44 -10.39 -9.55 -18.72
C GLU A 44 -9.99 -11.03 -18.82
N ARG A 45 -9.24 -11.55 -17.84
CA ARG A 45 -8.78 -12.95 -17.78
C ARG A 45 -9.73 -13.90 -17.05
N GLY A 46 -10.95 -13.45 -16.71
CA GLY A 46 -11.92 -14.27 -15.97
C GLY A 46 -11.59 -14.49 -14.48
N ALA A 47 -10.56 -13.82 -13.96
CA ALA A 47 -10.21 -13.79 -12.53
C ALA A 47 -10.92 -12.62 -11.81
N SER A 48 -12.13 -12.29 -12.27
CA SER A 48 -12.89 -11.12 -11.79
C SER A 48 -13.21 -11.19 -10.30
N ASP A 49 -13.46 -12.39 -9.76
CA ASP A 49 -13.77 -12.57 -8.34
C ASP A 49 -12.58 -12.32 -7.42
N THR A 50 -11.38 -12.76 -7.80
CA THR A 50 -10.17 -12.53 -6.98
C THR A 50 -9.76 -11.06 -7.02
N VAL A 51 -9.83 -10.43 -8.19
CA VAL A 51 -9.59 -8.99 -8.36
C VAL A 51 -10.61 -8.16 -7.59
N LYS A 52 -11.90 -8.49 -7.68
CA LYS A 52 -12.96 -7.77 -6.96
C LYS A 52 -12.76 -7.89 -5.44
N ARG A 53 -12.39 -9.07 -4.94
CA ARG A 53 -12.03 -9.27 -3.53
C ARG A 53 -10.85 -8.38 -3.12
N GLN A 54 -9.77 -8.36 -3.90
CA GLN A 54 -8.60 -7.52 -3.62
C GLN A 54 -8.97 -6.03 -3.61
N TYR A 55 -9.78 -5.59 -4.55
CA TYR A 55 -10.29 -4.22 -4.62
C TYR A 55 -11.09 -3.85 -3.36
N TRP A 56 -12.03 -4.69 -2.93
CA TRP A 56 -12.83 -4.41 -1.73
C TRP A 56 -12.01 -4.40 -0.45
N ILE A 57 -11.00 -5.28 -0.33
CA ILE A 57 -10.07 -5.28 0.82
C ILE A 57 -9.32 -3.95 0.89
N LEU A 58 -8.75 -3.49 -0.24
CA LEU A 58 -8.01 -2.23 -0.29
C LEU A 58 -8.92 -1.02 -0.01
N GLN A 59 -10.13 -1.02 -0.57
CA GLN A 59 -11.10 0.04 -0.31
C GLN A 59 -11.52 0.08 1.17
N ASP A 60 -11.71 -1.07 1.81
CA ASP A 60 -12.06 -1.14 3.24
C ASP A 60 -10.91 -0.66 4.13
N ILE A 61 -9.66 -1.04 3.82
CA ILE A 61 -8.47 -0.54 4.52
C ILE A 61 -8.38 0.99 4.41
N GLN A 62 -8.50 1.53 3.20
CA GLN A 62 -8.43 2.97 2.96
C GLN A 62 -9.57 3.73 3.66
N LYS A 63 -10.78 3.14 3.70
CA LYS A 63 -11.93 3.72 4.42
C LYS A 63 -11.68 3.75 5.93
N ARG A 64 -11.13 2.69 6.52
CA ARG A 64 -10.75 2.63 7.94
C ARG A 64 -9.69 3.66 8.29
N GLU A 65 -8.67 3.81 7.44
CA GLU A 65 -7.60 4.80 7.62
C GLU A 65 -8.10 6.24 7.51
N THR A 66 -8.97 6.53 6.53
CA THR A 66 -9.53 7.89 6.32
C THR A 66 -10.53 8.28 7.40
N ALA A 67 -11.30 7.33 7.91
CA ALA A 67 -12.30 7.57 8.95
C ALA A 67 -11.68 7.79 10.35
N GLY A 68 -10.35 7.74 10.48
CA GLY A 68 -9.67 7.87 11.77
C GLY A 68 -10.07 6.79 12.77
N GLN A 69 -10.66 5.68 12.31
CA GLN A 69 -11.00 4.56 13.19
C GLN A 69 -9.69 3.91 13.61
N SER A 70 -9.28 4.16 14.85
CA SER A 70 -8.16 3.46 15.46
C SER A 70 -8.42 1.96 15.33
N LYS A 71 -7.44 1.22 14.77
CA LYS A 71 -7.51 -0.24 14.74
C LYS A 71 -7.80 -0.72 16.17
N PRO A 72 -8.76 -1.64 16.38
CA PRO A 72 -9.09 -2.10 17.72
C PRO A 72 -7.81 -2.61 18.37
N ARG A 73 -7.48 -2.06 19.54
CA ARG A 73 -6.23 -2.40 20.20
C ARG A 73 -6.42 -3.76 20.85
N LEU A 74 -5.71 -4.77 20.36
CA LEU A 74 -5.71 -6.09 20.97
C LEU A 74 -4.85 -6.03 22.25
N SER A 75 -5.48 -6.04 23.41
CA SER A 75 -4.84 -6.22 24.70
C SER A 75 -5.01 -7.68 25.16
N LEU A 76 -3.95 -8.27 25.71
CA LEU A 76 -3.97 -9.65 26.21
C LEU A 76 -3.95 -9.61 27.73
N TYR A 77 -5.05 -10.01 28.36
CA TYR A 77 -5.08 -10.19 29.81
C TYR A 77 -4.61 -11.59 30.18
N ARG A 78 -3.64 -11.68 31.09
CA ARG A 78 -3.05 -12.94 31.54
C ARG A 78 -3.45 -13.22 32.97
N MET A 79 -4.01 -14.40 33.19
CA MET A 79 -4.40 -14.89 34.52
C MET A 79 -3.65 -16.19 34.81
N PRO A 80 -2.67 -16.18 35.74
CA PRO A 80 -2.05 -17.41 36.21
C PRO A 80 -3.05 -18.19 37.08
N VAL A 81 -3.17 -19.49 36.84
CA VAL A 81 -3.99 -20.40 37.65
C VAL A 81 -3.06 -21.34 38.38
N GLU A 82 -3.01 -21.18 39.70
CA GLU A 82 -2.26 -22.07 40.58
C GLU A 82 -3.06 -23.35 40.84
N PRO A 83 -2.39 -24.51 40.89
CA PRO A 83 -3.05 -25.78 41.19
C PRO A 83 -3.50 -25.83 42.64
N ASP A 84 -4.72 -26.30 42.87
CA ASP A 84 -5.23 -26.54 44.22
C ASP A 84 -4.50 -27.76 44.84
N PRO A 85 -3.79 -27.59 45.97
CA PRO A 85 -3.06 -28.69 46.60
C PRO A 85 -3.96 -29.80 47.16
N SER A 86 -5.26 -29.52 47.35
CA SER A 86 -6.24 -30.45 47.91
C SER A 86 -7.06 -31.22 46.86
N ALA A 87 -6.89 -30.90 45.58
CA ALA A 87 -7.66 -31.53 44.50
C ALA A 87 -7.25 -32.99 44.26
N THR A 88 -8.25 -33.85 44.03
CA THR A 88 -8.07 -35.27 43.68
C THR A 88 -7.23 -35.45 42.42
N VAL A 89 -7.27 -34.48 41.50
CA VAL A 89 -6.47 -34.47 40.26
C VAL A 89 -5.41 -33.39 40.38
N LYS A 90 -4.13 -33.79 40.29
CA LYS A 90 -3.00 -32.87 40.32
C LYS A 90 -2.87 -32.18 38.96
N THR A 91 -2.98 -30.86 38.96
CA THR A 91 -2.74 -30.02 37.79
C THR A 91 -1.38 -29.34 37.88
N VAL A 92 -0.84 -28.98 36.72
CA VAL A 92 0.38 -28.17 36.59
C VAL A 92 -0.05 -26.70 36.50
N PRO A 93 0.72 -25.73 37.05
CA PRO A 93 0.42 -24.32 36.85
C PRO A 93 0.32 -23.97 35.36
N TYR A 94 -0.71 -23.21 34.99
CA TYR A 94 -0.90 -22.74 33.62
C TYR A 94 -1.43 -21.31 33.59
N GLU A 95 -1.18 -20.63 32.48
CA GLU A 95 -1.69 -19.28 32.24
C GLU A 95 -2.89 -19.30 31.29
N ILE A 96 -3.95 -18.57 31.64
CA ILE A 96 -5.09 -18.31 30.77
C ILE A 96 -4.92 -16.93 30.16
N THR A 97 -4.92 -16.86 28.82
CA THR A 97 -4.85 -15.60 28.07
C THR A 97 -6.22 -15.25 27.49
N ILE A 98 -6.76 -14.10 27.87
CA ILE A 98 -8.04 -13.59 27.36
C ILE A 98 -7.77 -12.41 26.42
N PRO A 99 -8.17 -12.47 25.14
CA PRO A 99 -8.05 -11.34 24.22
C PRO A 99 -9.16 -10.32 24.48
N ILE A 100 -8.78 -9.06 24.67
CA ILE A 100 -9.68 -7.92 24.84
C ILE A 100 -9.46 -6.99 23.65
N TYR A 101 -10.55 -6.57 23.01
CA TYR A 101 -10.54 -5.59 21.93
C TYR A 101 -11.02 -4.25 22.50
N GLU A 102 -10.13 -3.25 22.53
CA GLU A 102 -10.43 -1.86 22.90
C GLU A 102 -10.74 -1.00 21.67
#